data_AF-A9DNX1-F1
#
_entry.id   AF-A9DNX1-F1
#
_cell.length_a   1.000
_cell.length_b   1.000
_cell.length_c   1.000
_cell.angle_alpha   90.00
_cell.angle_beta   90.00
_cell.angle_gamma   90.00
#
_symmetry.space_group_name_H-M   'P 1'
#
loop_
_entity.id
_entity.type
_entity.pdbx_description
1 polymer ?
#
loop_
_entity_poly.entity_id
_entity_poly.type
_entity_poly.pdbx_seq_one_letter_code
_entity_poly.pdbx_strand_id
1 'polypeptide(L)'
;MKNNLIYKYSHIFLAVVCATAFFIHEIVPEVPESYIEAMESFHKEKNKKSALLKDFKEAYKQSPEYKAYNKQKIISDEAFNKFENVVEEISFLGFEDFQQFLGEFGWSFGLFIYSLFNFVNTYREPNRARKGKLILHVTLLVISLYFIYWALYKYQDFEKITYLVFSIITSFAIAISVHLILLKRYIQNKSYQLNHQDLIGFILNNTKPESEHDMWEVLKKIKHERV
;
A
#
# COMPACT_ATOMS: atom_id res chain seq x y z
N MET A 1 6.43 28.96 -18.82
CA MET A 1 5.45 27.91 -18.41
C MET A 1 5.15 28.05 -16.92
N LYS A 2 3.87 28.19 -16.52
CA LYS A 2 3.50 28.28 -15.10
C LYS A 2 3.96 27.02 -14.38
N ASN A 3 4.91 27.19 -13.45
CA ASN A 3 5.45 26.16 -12.58
C ASN A 3 4.34 25.77 -11.58
N ASN A 4 3.38 24.97 -12.05
CA ASN A 4 2.17 24.69 -11.32
C ASN A 4 2.54 23.76 -10.17
N LEU A 5 2.64 24.31 -8.95
CA LEU A 5 2.97 23.57 -7.72
C LEU A 5 2.19 22.25 -7.65
N ILE A 6 0.93 22.30 -8.07
CA ILE A 6 0.00 21.19 -8.16
C ILE A 6 0.59 20.01 -8.95
N TYR A 7 1.14 20.23 -10.15
CA TYR A 7 1.72 19.16 -10.97
C TYR A 7 3.00 18.58 -10.38
N LYS A 8 3.75 19.39 -9.63
CA LYS A 8 5.02 18.98 -9.00
C LYS A 8 4.79 18.10 -7.77
N TYR A 9 3.74 18.38 -7.01
CA TYR A 9 3.41 17.66 -5.78
C TYR A 9 2.29 16.61 -5.94
N SER A 10 1.60 16.59 -7.08
CA SER A 10 0.52 15.63 -7.35
C SER A 10 0.93 14.18 -7.14
N HIS A 11 2.15 13.80 -7.53
CA HIS A 11 2.65 12.43 -7.38
C HIS A 11 2.95 12.07 -5.92
N ILE A 12 3.39 13.04 -5.11
CA ILE A 12 3.61 12.85 -3.67
C ILE A 12 2.27 12.75 -2.96
N PHE A 13 1.33 13.64 -3.29
CA PHE A 13 -0.03 13.58 -2.78
C PHE A 13 -0.70 12.25 -3.14
N LEU A 14 -0.56 11.79 -4.40
CA LEU A 14 -1.08 10.50 -4.84
C LEU A 14 -0.42 9.34 -4.07
N ALA A 15 0.89 9.38 -3.84
CA ALA A 15 1.57 8.35 -3.04
C ALA A 15 1.04 8.28 -1.60
N VAL A 16 0.78 9.44 -0.97
CA VAL A 16 0.17 9.51 0.36
C VAL A 16 -1.26 8.97 0.33
N VAL A 17 -2.09 9.39 -0.63
CA VAL A 17 -3.46 8.90 -0.78
C VAL A 17 -3.48 7.39 -1.01
N CYS A 18 -2.60 6.85 -1.85
CA CYS A 18 -2.49 5.41 -2.07
C CYS A 18 -2.11 4.66 -0.79
N ALA A 19 -1.11 5.15 -0.04
CA ALA A 19 -0.71 4.53 1.22
C ALA A 19 -1.81 4.63 2.30
N THR A 20 -2.49 5.78 2.43
CA THR A 20 -3.58 5.95 3.39
C THR A 20 -4.79 5.11 3.02
N ALA A 21 -5.23 5.12 1.76
CA ALA A 21 -6.32 4.28 1.28
C ALA A 21 -6.01 2.79 1.47
N PHE A 22 -4.73 2.41 1.37
CA PHE A 22 -4.29 1.06 1.65
C PHE A 22 -4.48 0.67 3.12
N PHE A 23 -4.04 1.49 4.08
CA PHE A 23 -4.09 1.13 5.51
C PHE A 23 -5.37 1.53 6.25
N ILE A 24 -6.29 2.27 5.63
CA ILE A 24 -7.47 2.78 6.34
C ILE A 24 -8.45 1.67 6.77
N HIS A 25 -8.49 0.55 6.04
CA HIS A 25 -9.39 -0.56 6.35
C HIS A 25 -9.07 -1.23 7.69
N GLU A 26 -7.80 -1.22 8.13
CA GLU A 26 -7.36 -1.74 9.42
C GLU A 26 -7.96 -1.01 10.63
N ILE A 27 -8.41 0.24 10.44
CA ILE A 27 -9.01 1.07 11.50
C ILE A 27 -10.51 0.76 11.63
N VAL A 28 -11.13 0.21 10.59
CA VAL A 28 -12.55 -0.13 10.58
C VAL A 28 -12.72 -1.52 11.21
N PRO A 29 -13.61 -1.69 12.20
CA PRO A 29 -13.92 -3.01 12.75
C PRO A 29 -14.41 -3.95 11.64
N GLU A 30 -13.88 -5.19 11.60
CA GLU A 30 -14.25 -6.20 10.58
C GLU A 30 -15.75 -6.53 10.59
N VAL A 31 -16.38 -6.49 11.77
CA VAL A 31 -17.80 -6.78 11.96
C VAL A 31 -18.43 -5.79 12.94
N PRO A 32 -19.72 -5.45 12.75
CA PRO A 32 -20.44 -4.60 13.69
C PRO A 32 -20.65 -5.33 15.02
N GLU A 33 -20.75 -4.58 16.13
CA GLU A 33 -20.92 -5.13 17.48
C GLU A 33 -22.18 -6.02 17.59
N SER A 34 -23.26 -5.65 16.92
CA SER A 34 -24.49 -6.46 16.85
C SER A 34 -24.28 -7.85 16.23
N TYR A 35 -23.31 -7.99 15.32
CA TYR A 35 -22.95 -9.30 14.76
C TYR A 35 -22.26 -10.17 15.80
N ILE A 36 -21.35 -9.58 16.59
CA ILE A 36 -20.64 -10.27 17.68
C ILE A 36 -21.66 -10.79 18.71
N GLU A 37 -22.57 -9.94 19.16
CA GLU A 37 -23.63 -10.32 20.11
C GLU A 37 -24.54 -11.44 19.55
N ALA A 38 -24.96 -11.32 18.28
CA ALA A 38 -25.78 -12.34 17.64
C ALA A 38 -25.04 -13.68 17.52
N MET A 39 -23.74 -13.64 17.21
CA MET A 39 -22.88 -14.82 17.12
C MET A 39 -22.74 -15.51 18.47
N GLU A 40 -22.50 -14.76 19.54
CA GLU A 40 -22.42 -15.30 20.91
C GLU A 40 -23.74 -15.96 21.35
N SER A 41 -24.87 -15.29 21.09
CA SER A 41 -26.20 -15.83 21.36
C SER A 41 -26.47 -17.12 20.59
N PHE A 42 -26.11 -17.14 19.30
CA PHE A 42 -26.21 -18.34 18.47
C PHE A 42 -25.36 -19.49 19.02
N HIS A 43 -24.11 -19.24 19.40
CA HIS A 43 -23.24 -20.26 19.99
C HIS A 43 -23.80 -20.83 21.30
N LYS A 44 -24.35 -19.98 22.15
CA LYS A 44 -25.00 -20.38 23.41
C LYS A 44 -26.18 -21.32 23.15
N GLU A 45 -27.09 -20.97 22.25
CA GLU A 45 -28.25 -21.82 21.92
C GLU A 45 -27.85 -23.09 21.17
N LYS A 46 -26.84 -23.03 20.30
CA LYS A 46 -26.26 -24.21 19.63
C LYS A 46 -25.71 -25.22 20.65
N ASN A 47 -25.03 -24.75 21.71
CA ASN A 47 -24.50 -25.61 22.77
C ASN A 47 -25.63 -26.29 23.57
N LYS A 48 -26.68 -25.55 23.94
CA LYS A 48 -27.87 -26.12 24.60
C LYS A 48 -28.55 -27.17 23.73
N LYS A 49 -28.79 -26.86 22.45
CA LYS A 49 -29.36 -27.80 21.48
C LYS A 49 -28.52 -29.07 21.37
N SER A 50 -27.19 -28.94 21.38
CA SER A 50 -26.26 -30.07 21.26
C SER A 50 -26.31 -30.98 22.48
N ALA A 51 -26.44 -30.41 23.69
CA ALA A 51 -26.64 -31.18 24.92
C ALA A 51 -27.97 -31.94 24.91
N LEU A 52 -29.10 -31.25 24.62
CA LEU A 52 -30.42 -31.89 24.53
C LEU A 52 -30.45 -32.99 23.46
N LEU A 53 -29.79 -32.75 22.31
CA LEU A 53 -29.68 -33.75 21.26
C LEU A 53 -28.88 -34.97 21.72
N LYS A 54 -27.83 -34.80 22.53
CA LYS A 54 -27.06 -35.92 23.09
C LYS A 54 -27.95 -36.81 23.95
N ASP A 55 -28.70 -36.21 24.87
CA ASP A 55 -29.60 -36.93 25.77
C ASP A 55 -30.70 -37.67 24.98
N PHE A 56 -31.27 -37.01 23.97
CA PHE A 56 -32.23 -37.64 23.04
C PHE A 56 -31.63 -38.86 22.33
N LYS A 57 -30.41 -38.72 21.78
CA LYS A 57 -29.72 -39.82 21.08
C LYS A 57 -29.47 -41.02 21.99
N GLU A 58 -29.20 -40.78 23.27
CA GLU A 58 -28.98 -41.83 24.25
C GLU A 58 -30.28 -42.54 24.65
N ALA A 59 -31.34 -41.77 24.93
CA ALA A 59 -32.66 -42.31 25.28
C ALA A 59 -33.31 -43.14 24.15
N TYR A 60 -33.12 -42.74 22.89
CA TYR A 60 -33.77 -43.37 21.74
C TYR A 60 -32.85 -44.30 20.94
N LYS A 61 -31.69 -44.71 21.48
CA LYS A 61 -30.64 -45.45 20.76
C LYS A 61 -31.12 -46.75 20.09
N GLN A 62 -32.16 -47.39 20.63
CA GLN A 62 -32.72 -48.64 20.11
C GLN A 62 -33.91 -48.45 19.16
N SER A 63 -34.44 -47.23 19.07
CA SER A 63 -35.60 -46.90 18.24
C SER A 63 -35.31 -47.08 16.75
N PRO A 64 -36.31 -47.48 15.93
CA PRO A 64 -36.18 -47.53 14.47
C PRO A 64 -35.75 -46.18 13.87
N GLU A 65 -36.29 -45.08 14.39
CA GLU A 65 -36.03 -43.71 13.94
C GLU A 65 -34.57 -43.32 14.17
N TYR A 66 -34.02 -43.62 15.35
CA TYR A 66 -32.61 -43.36 15.65
C TYR A 66 -31.69 -44.22 14.77
N LYS A 67 -32.03 -45.49 14.53
CA LYS A 67 -31.23 -46.36 13.65
C LYS A 67 -31.20 -45.84 12.21
N ALA A 68 -32.34 -45.38 11.69
CA ALA A 68 -32.43 -44.75 10.38
C ALA A 68 -31.60 -43.44 10.31
N TYR A 69 -31.73 -42.58 11.32
CA TYR A 69 -30.93 -41.37 11.47
C TYR A 69 -29.42 -41.69 11.51
N ASN A 70 -29.00 -42.65 12.31
CA ASN A 70 -27.59 -43.02 12.47
C ASN A 70 -27.00 -43.57 11.17
N LYS A 71 -27.77 -44.38 10.43
CA LYS A 71 -27.36 -44.85 9.10
C LYS A 71 -27.16 -43.69 8.13
N GLN A 72 -28.08 -42.72 8.10
CA GLN A 72 -27.94 -41.53 7.26
C GLN A 72 -26.77 -40.64 7.70
N LYS A 73 -26.53 -40.53 9.01
CA LYS A 73 -25.40 -39.80 9.56
C LYS A 73 -24.07 -40.37 9.07
N ILE A 74 -23.88 -41.70 9.12
CA ILE A 74 -22.65 -42.36 8.64
C ILE A 74 -22.40 -42.02 7.17
N ILE A 75 -23.43 -42.13 6.32
CA ILE A 75 -23.33 -41.78 4.89
C ILE A 75 -22.94 -40.30 4.71
N SER A 76 -23.53 -39.41 5.51
CA SER A 76 -23.26 -37.97 5.44
C SER A 76 -21.85 -37.63 5.92
N ASP A 77 -21.40 -38.26 7.01
CA ASP A 77 -20.04 -38.11 7.55
C ASP A 77 -19.00 -38.63 6.52
N GLU A 78 -19.26 -39.77 5.87
CA GLU A 78 -18.39 -40.28 4.80
C GLU A 78 -18.34 -39.34 3.58
N ALA A 79 -19.47 -38.77 3.18
CA ALA A 79 -19.52 -37.79 2.09
C ALA A 79 -18.79 -36.49 2.47
N PHE A 80 -18.93 -36.05 3.71
CA PHE A 80 -18.24 -34.87 4.23
C PHE A 80 -16.72 -35.08 4.30
N ASN A 81 -16.25 -36.21 4.83
CA ASN A 81 -14.83 -36.54 4.84
C ASN A 81 -14.23 -36.59 3.43
N LYS A 82 -14.97 -37.12 2.44
CA LYS A 82 -14.53 -37.08 1.04
C LYS A 82 -14.42 -35.65 0.51
N PHE A 83 -15.37 -34.79 0.87
CA PHE A 83 -15.32 -33.38 0.51
C PHE A 83 -14.14 -32.66 1.17
N GLU A 84 -13.89 -32.88 2.47
CA GLU A 84 -12.74 -32.30 3.18
C GLU A 84 -11.42 -32.72 2.54
N ASN A 85 -11.26 -34.00 2.21
CA ASN A 85 -10.07 -34.48 1.50
C ASN A 85 -9.88 -33.75 0.16
N VAL A 86 -10.96 -33.55 -0.61
CA VAL A 86 -10.89 -32.81 -1.87
C VAL A 86 -10.52 -31.34 -1.62
N VAL A 87 -11.10 -30.69 -0.61
CA VAL A 87 -10.77 -29.30 -0.23
C VAL A 87 -9.29 -29.18 0.15
N GLU A 88 -8.78 -30.10 0.96
CA GLU A 88 -7.36 -30.13 1.32
C GLU A 88 -6.47 -30.36 0.10
N GLU A 89 -6.85 -31.26 -0.82
CA GLU A 89 -6.11 -31.56 -2.05
C GLU A 89 -6.05 -30.37 -3.02
N ILE A 90 -7.13 -29.59 -3.14
CA ILE A 90 -7.16 -28.41 -4.04
C ILE A 90 -6.55 -27.17 -3.39
N SER A 91 -6.51 -27.11 -2.06
CA SER A 91 -5.95 -25.98 -1.33
C SER A 91 -4.49 -25.73 -1.70
N PHE A 92 -4.10 -24.46 -1.79
CA PHE A 92 -2.76 -24.09 -2.22
C PHE A 92 -2.19 -22.98 -1.36
N LEU A 93 -1.10 -23.24 -0.63
CA LEU A 93 -0.41 -22.26 0.23
C LEU A 93 -1.31 -21.52 1.23
N GLY A 94 -2.43 -22.14 1.64
CA GLY A 94 -3.41 -21.55 2.56
C GLY A 94 -4.57 -20.82 1.88
N PHE A 95 -4.62 -20.79 0.55
CA PHE A 95 -5.79 -20.39 -0.24
C PHE A 95 -6.73 -21.58 -0.46
N GLU A 96 -8.02 -21.30 -0.69
CA GLU A 96 -9.06 -22.31 -0.92
C GLU A 96 -8.73 -23.17 -2.13
N ASP A 97 -8.19 -22.56 -3.18
CA ASP A 97 -7.68 -23.25 -4.36
C ASP A 97 -6.55 -22.46 -5.06
N PHE A 98 -5.93 -23.10 -6.05
CA PHE A 98 -4.87 -22.50 -6.85
C PHE A 98 -5.36 -21.29 -7.68
N GLN A 99 -6.64 -21.24 -8.05
CA GLN A 99 -7.20 -20.12 -8.81
C GLN A 99 -7.26 -18.86 -7.94
N GLN A 100 -7.70 -18.98 -6.68
CA GLN A 100 -7.69 -17.88 -5.71
C GLN A 100 -6.27 -17.38 -5.47
N PHE A 101 -5.31 -18.29 -5.25
CA PHE A 101 -3.89 -17.92 -5.15
C PHE A 101 -3.41 -17.14 -6.39
N LEU A 102 -3.70 -17.62 -7.60
CA LEU A 102 -3.32 -16.93 -8.83
C LEU A 102 -4.00 -15.57 -8.97
N GLY A 103 -5.24 -15.43 -8.49
CA GLY A 103 -5.92 -14.15 -8.39
C GLY A 103 -5.09 -13.17 -7.56
N GLU A 104 -4.85 -13.55 -6.29
CA GLU A 104 -4.20 -12.68 -5.30
C GLU A 104 -2.71 -12.41 -5.60
N PHE A 105 -1.97 -13.46 -5.95
CA PHE A 105 -0.58 -13.33 -6.36
C PHE A 105 -0.44 -12.61 -7.71
N GLY A 106 -1.30 -12.95 -8.67
CA GLY A 106 -1.20 -12.47 -10.04
C GLY A 106 -1.42 -10.96 -10.17
N TRP A 107 -2.40 -10.41 -9.45
CA TRP A 107 -2.62 -8.95 -9.45
C TRP A 107 -1.42 -8.22 -8.82
N SER A 108 -0.89 -8.77 -7.72
CA SER A 108 0.24 -8.20 -6.98
C SER A 108 1.52 -8.24 -7.81
N PHE A 109 1.77 -9.36 -8.47
CA PHE A 109 2.88 -9.54 -9.39
C PHE A 109 2.76 -8.63 -10.63
N GLY A 110 1.56 -8.50 -11.19
CA GLY A 110 1.29 -7.57 -12.28
C GLY A 110 1.60 -6.11 -11.90
N LEU A 111 1.14 -5.69 -10.72
CA LEU A 111 1.43 -4.36 -10.17
C LEU A 111 2.94 -4.17 -9.93
N PHE A 112 3.64 -5.20 -9.45
CA PHE A 112 5.09 -5.18 -9.27
C PHE A 112 5.82 -4.93 -10.59
N ILE A 113 5.52 -5.73 -11.63
CA ILE A 113 6.15 -5.59 -12.95
C ILE A 113 5.87 -4.21 -13.56
N TYR A 114 4.62 -3.74 -13.48
CA TYR A 114 4.24 -2.40 -13.93
C TYR A 114 5.02 -1.31 -13.20
N SER A 115 5.10 -1.40 -11.87
CA SER A 115 5.77 -0.40 -11.04
C SER A 115 7.28 -0.41 -11.26
N LEU A 116 7.87 -1.59 -11.44
CA LEU A 116 9.29 -1.76 -11.74
C LEU A 116 9.64 -1.15 -13.11
N PHE A 117 8.85 -1.45 -14.14
CA PHE A 117 9.03 -0.89 -15.46
C PHE A 117 8.98 0.65 -15.45
N ASN A 118 7.96 1.21 -14.79
CA ASN A 118 7.81 2.66 -14.69
C ASN A 118 8.88 3.30 -13.79
N PHE A 119 9.35 2.61 -12.76
CA PHE A 119 10.48 3.05 -11.95
C PHE A 119 11.75 3.19 -12.80
N VAL A 120 12.09 2.17 -13.60
CA VAL A 120 13.28 2.19 -14.48
C VAL A 120 13.18 3.29 -15.52
N ASN A 121 12.02 3.44 -16.17
CA ASN A 121 11.82 4.50 -17.17
C ASN A 121 11.94 5.88 -16.53
N THR A 122 11.28 6.10 -15.40
CA THR A 122 11.33 7.36 -14.66
C THR A 122 12.74 7.67 -14.18
N TYR A 123 13.52 6.66 -13.77
CA TYR A 123 14.90 6.85 -13.33
C TYR A 123 15.78 7.44 -14.44
N ARG A 124 15.54 7.03 -15.69
CA ARG A 124 16.24 7.50 -16.88
C ARG A 124 15.76 8.86 -17.41
N GLU A 125 14.59 9.37 -16.97
CA GLU A 125 14.08 10.67 -17.41
C GLU A 125 14.93 11.85 -16.86
N PRO A 126 15.28 12.87 -17.67
CA PRO A 126 15.96 14.07 -17.20
C PRO A 126 15.02 15.11 -16.54
N ASN A 127 13.75 14.76 -16.30
CA ASN A 127 12.70 15.69 -15.88
C ASN A 127 12.81 16.13 -14.41
N ARG A 128 12.49 17.40 -14.12
CA ARG A 128 12.39 17.96 -12.76
C ARG A 128 11.33 17.29 -11.89
N ALA A 129 10.30 16.68 -12.48
CA ALA A 129 9.27 15.91 -11.76
C ALA A 129 9.70 14.47 -11.41
N ARG A 130 10.88 14.01 -11.87
CA ARG A 130 11.39 12.63 -11.70
C ARG A 130 11.29 12.13 -10.26
N LYS A 131 11.69 12.96 -9.28
CA LYS A 131 11.77 12.50 -7.89
C LYS A 131 10.40 12.11 -7.30
N GLY A 132 9.35 12.85 -7.62
CA GLY A 132 7.99 12.55 -7.15
C GLY A 132 7.46 11.26 -7.77
N LYS A 133 7.68 11.08 -9.08
CA LYS A 133 7.36 9.84 -9.79
C LYS A 133 8.13 8.64 -9.21
N LEU A 134 9.43 8.79 -8.93
CA LEU A 134 10.25 7.73 -8.32
C LEU A 134 9.70 7.32 -6.95
N ILE A 135 9.33 8.29 -6.10
CA ILE A 135 8.72 8.00 -4.80
C ILE A 135 7.43 7.21 -4.99
N LEU A 136 6.54 7.66 -5.88
CA LEU A 136 5.29 6.94 -6.19
C LEU A 136 5.56 5.49 -6.64
N HIS A 137 6.49 5.27 -7.56
CA HIS A 137 6.81 3.92 -8.02
C HIS A 137 7.47 3.07 -6.95
N VAL A 138 8.31 3.64 -6.08
CA VAL A 138 8.84 2.92 -4.91
C VAL A 138 7.72 2.53 -3.96
N THR A 139 6.76 3.43 -3.69
CA THR A 139 5.59 3.11 -2.87
C THR A 139 4.79 1.96 -3.45
N LEU A 140 4.49 1.99 -4.76
CA LEU A 140 3.79 0.89 -5.43
C LEU A 140 4.60 -0.41 -5.42
N LEU A 141 5.92 -0.35 -5.60
CA LEU A 141 6.81 -1.51 -5.48
C LEU A 141 6.75 -2.12 -4.09
N VAL A 142 6.82 -1.30 -3.04
CA VAL A 142 6.72 -1.77 -1.65
C VAL A 142 5.35 -2.43 -1.39
N ILE A 143 4.25 -1.82 -1.83
CA ILE A 143 2.91 -2.40 -1.70
C ILE A 143 2.82 -3.73 -2.45
N SER A 144 3.28 -3.80 -3.69
CA SER A 144 3.25 -5.04 -4.48
C SER A 144 4.10 -6.16 -3.88
N LEU A 145 5.29 -5.83 -3.35
CA LEU A 145 6.15 -6.79 -2.66
C LEU A 145 5.54 -7.26 -1.35
N TYR A 146 4.86 -6.37 -0.63
CA TYR A 146 4.10 -6.73 0.57
C TYR A 146 3.05 -7.81 0.26
N PHE A 147 2.25 -7.60 -0.79
CA PHE A 147 1.23 -8.59 -1.17
C PHE A 147 1.79 -9.88 -1.74
N ILE A 148 2.87 -9.81 -2.54
CA ILE A 148 3.58 -11.01 -3.00
C ILE A 148 4.08 -11.81 -1.80
N TYR A 149 4.66 -11.13 -0.79
CA TYR A 149 5.09 -11.77 0.44
C TYR A 149 3.91 -12.42 1.17
N TRP A 150 2.82 -11.66 1.38
CA TRP A 150 1.60 -12.14 2.04
C TRP A 150 1.01 -13.38 1.34
N ALA A 151 0.94 -13.36 0.00
CA ALA A 151 0.44 -14.48 -0.79
C ALA A 151 1.36 -15.72 -0.75
N LEU A 152 2.66 -15.56 -0.50
CA LEU A 152 3.62 -16.67 -0.46
C LEU A 152 3.85 -17.24 0.95
N TYR A 153 3.78 -16.40 1.99
CA TYR A 153 4.23 -16.75 3.34
C TYR A 153 3.11 -17.06 4.34
N LYS A 154 2.03 -17.65 3.82
CA LYS A 154 0.79 -18.02 4.51
C LYS A 154 0.02 -16.81 5.03
N TYR A 155 -1.29 -16.93 4.85
CA TYR A 155 -2.42 -16.12 5.33
C TYR A 155 -2.45 -15.79 6.85
N GLN A 156 -1.33 -15.88 7.57
CA GLN A 156 -1.21 -15.28 8.89
C GLN A 156 -1.03 -13.79 8.70
N ASP A 157 -2.16 -13.09 8.80
CA ASP A 157 -2.16 -11.64 8.96
C ASP A 157 -1.11 -11.24 9.99
N PHE A 158 -0.28 -10.27 9.63
CA PHE A 158 0.65 -9.72 10.59
C PHE A 158 -0.12 -9.13 11.76
N GLU A 159 0.45 -9.16 12.97
CA GLU A 159 -0.15 -8.44 14.07
C GLU A 159 -0.33 -6.97 13.70
N LYS A 160 -1.44 -6.35 14.12
CA LYS A 160 -1.78 -4.93 13.84
C LYS A 160 -0.63 -3.97 14.13
N ILE A 161 0.21 -4.29 15.11
CA ILE A 161 1.44 -3.55 15.44
C ILE A 161 2.45 -3.53 14.29
N THR A 162 2.60 -4.62 13.56
CA THR A 162 3.53 -4.72 12.43
C THR A 162 3.13 -3.76 11.31
N TYR A 163 1.83 -3.69 11.02
CA TYR A 163 1.27 -2.72 10.06
C TYR A 163 1.48 -1.27 10.50
N LEU A 164 1.31 -0.98 11.78
CA LEU A 164 1.59 0.34 12.36
C LEU A 164 3.08 0.70 12.25
N VAL A 165 3.97 -0.25 12.58
CA VAL A 165 5.43 -0.07 12.49
C VAL A 165 5.86 0.16 11.04
N PHE A 166 5.36 -0.65 10.10
CA PHE A 166 5.63 -0.45 8.67
C PHE A 166 5.14 0.92 8.20
N SER A 167 3.95 1.34 8.61
CA SER A 167 3.37 2.64 8.28
C SER A 167 4.20 3.80 8.83
N ILE A 168 4.72 3.69 10.07
CA ILE A 168 5.60 4.69 10.67
C ILE A 168 6.93 4.75 9.91
N ILE A 169 7.55 3.60 9.64
CA ILE A 169 8.83 3.52 8.93
C ILE A 169 8.71 4.11 7.52
N THR A 170 7.67 3.74 6.76
CA THR A 170 7.45 4.28 5.41
C THR A 170 7.12 5.77 5.45
N SER A 171 6.27 6.22 6.38
CA SER A 171 5.97 7.65 6.54
C SER A 171 7.23 8.45 6.88
N PHE A 172 8.09 7.93 7.76
CA PHE A 172 9.36 8.54 8.12
C PHE A 172 10.34 8.58 6.95
N ALA A 173 10.44 7.49 6.19
CA ALA A 173 11.26 7.44 4.97
C ALA A 173 10.79 8.45 3.90
N ILE A 174 9.47 8.60 3.74
CA ILE A 174 8.87 9.62 2.85
C ILE A 174 9.19 11.02 3.37
N ALA A 175 9.01 11.28 4.66
CA ALA A 175 9.30 12.59 5.27
C ALA A 175 10.78 12.99 5.11
N ILE A 176 11.72 12.06 5.37
CA ILE A 176 13.15 12.27 5.13
C ILE A 176 13.41 12.55 3.65
N SER A 177 12.84 11.76 2.75
CA SER A 177 13.02 11.94 1.31
C SER A 177 12.56 13.33 0.86
N VAL A 178 11.40 13.79 1.35
CA VAL A 178 10.90 15.15 1.10
C VAL A 178 11.84 16.21 1.68
N HIS A 179 12.30 16.03 2.92
CA HIS A 179 13.22 16.96 3.57
C HIS A 179 14.55 17.11 2.80
N LEU A 180 15.18 16.00 2.40
CA LEU A 180 16.42 16.01 1.62
C LEU A 180 16.24 16.70 0.25
N ILE A 181 15.08 16.52 -0.38
CA ILE A 181 14.74 17.20 -1.64
C ILE A 181 14.64 18.72 -1.43
N LEU A 182 14.00 19.15 -0.35
CA LEU A 182 13.86 20.57 -0.01
C LEU A 182 15.20 21.21 0.36
N LEU A 183 16.01 20.53 1.17
CA LEU A 183 17.33 20.99 1.58
C LEU A 183 18.26 21.22 0.38
N LYS A 184 18.34 20.24 -0.54
CA LYS A 184 19.16 20.37 -1.76
C LYS A 184 18.70 21.56 -2.62
N ARG A 185 17.40 21.83 -2.66
CA ARG A 185 16.82 22.96 -3.40
C ARG A 185 17.16 24.30 -2.75
N TYR A 186 17.13 24.36 -1.43
CA TYR A 186 17.55 25.55 -0.69
C TYR A 186 19.03 25.88 -0.97
N ILE A 187 19.90 24.87 -0.92
CA ILE A 187 21.34 25.03 -1.20
C ILE A 187 21.56 25.50 -2.65
N GLN A 188 20.90 24.89 -3.64
CA GLN A 188 21.02 25.31 -5.03
C GLN A 188 20.53 26.75 -5.24
N ASN A 189 19.37 27.12 -4.69
CA ASN A 189 18.85 28.48 -4.81
C ASN A 189 19.81 29.50 -4.18
N LYS A 190 20.37 29.18 -3.00
CA LYS A 190 21.35 30.03 -2.33
C LYS A 190 22.63 30.18 -3.16
N SER A 191 23.13 29.09 -3.74
CA SER A 191 24.28 29.13 -4.65
C SER A 191 24.01 29.96 -5.91
N TYR A 192 22.83 29.85 -6.51
CA TYR A 192 22.48 30.69 -7.66
C TYR A 192 22.39 32.17 -7.30
N GLN A 193 21.86 32.50 -6.12
CA GLN A 193 21.82 33.88 -5.62
C GLN A 193 23.21 34.45 -5.39
N LEU A 194 24.10 33.68 -4.74
CA LEU A 194 25.48 34.09 -4.50
C LEU A 194 26.24 34.27 -5.82
N ASN A 195 26.15 33.31 -6.74
CA ASN A 195 26.79 33.42 -8.07
C ASN A 195 26.26 34.63 -8.87
N HIS A 196 24.98 35.00 -8.70
CA HIS A 196 24.42 36.21 -9.31
C HIS A 196 24.98 37.49 -8.68
N GLN A 197 25.10 37.53 -7.35
CA GLN A 197 25.69 38.67 -6.64
C GLN A 197 27.16 38.85 -7.02
N ASP A 198 27.92 37.76 -7.12
CA ASP A 198 29.32 37.78 -7.53
C ASP A 198 29.47 38.24 -8.99
N LEU A 199 28.60 37.76 -9.88
CA LEU A 199 28.59 38.21 -11.28
C LEU A 199 28.25 39.70 -11.39
N ILE A 200 27.25 40.18 -10.66
CA ILE A 200 26.90 41.61 -10.62
C ILE A 200 28.06 42.44 -10.05
N GLY A 201 28.69 41.99 -8.96
CA GLY A 201 29.86 42.65 -8.38
C GLY A 201 31.06 42.69 -9.34
N PHE A 202 31.32 41.59 -10.06
CA PHE A 202 32.35 41.54 -11.08
C PHE A 202 32.07 42.53 -12.22
N ILE A 203 30.83 42.58 -12.72
CA ILE A 203 30.42 43.51 -13.78
C ILE A 203 30.60 44.96 -13.31
N LEU A 204 30.14 45.30 -12.10
CA LEU A 204 30.27 46.65 -11.53
C LEU A 204 31.73 47.08 -11.36
N ASN A 205 32.59 46.19 -10.86
CA ASN A 205 34.00 46.50 -10.61
C ASN A 205 34.85 46.63 -11.88
N ASN A 206 34.43 46.02 -13.00
CA ASN A 206 35.18 46.01 -14.26
C ASN A 206 34.58 46.93 -15.33
N THR A 207 33.42 47.53 -15.06
CA THR A 207 32.81 48.50 -15.98
C THR A 207 33.46 49.87 -15.81
N LYS A 208 33.89 50.47 -16.92
CA LYS A 208 34.44 51.82 -16.91
C LYS A 208 33.35 52.84 -16.57
N PRO A 209 33.66 53.95 -15.88
CA PRO A 209 32.67 54.95 -15.48
C PRO A 209 31.83 55.50 -16.64
N GLU A 210 32.46 55.67 -17.80
CA GLU A 210 31.83 56.14 -19.04
C GLU A 210 30.82 55.16 -19.67
N SER A 211 30.86 53.87 -19.30
CA SER A 211 29.99 52.81 -19.83
C SER A 211 28.97 52.30 -18.80
N GLU A 212 28.89 52.95 -17.63
CA GLU A 212 28.04 52.51 -16.52
C GLU A 212 26.55 52.54 -16.90
N HIS A 213 26.12 53.57 -17.64
CA HIS A 213 24.74 53.69 -18.11
C HIS A 213 24.33 52.49 -18.99
N ASP A 214 25.19 52.09 -19.93
CA ASP A 214 24.95 50.97 -20.85
C ASP A 214 24.93 49.62 -20.13
N MET A 215 25.79 49.46 -19.11
CA MET A 215 25.75 48.30 -18.23
C MET A 215 24.40 48.19 -17.49
N TRP A 216 23.88 49.30 -16.94
CA TRP A 216 22.57 49.30 -16.27
C TRP A 216 21.41 48.99 -17.22
N GLU A 217 21.48 49.49 -18.46
CA GLU A 217 20.56 49.14 -19.55
C GLU A 217 20.56 47.63 -19.83
N VAL A 218 21.73 47.01 -19.92
CA VAL A 218 21.88 45.57 -20.15
C VAL A 218 21.38 44.76 -18.95
N LEU A 219 21.76 45.12 -17.72
CA LEU A 219 21.29 44.43 -16.50
C LEU A 219 19.76 44.51 -16.35
N LYS A 220 19.13 45.63 -16.70
CA LYS A 220 17.66 45.77 -16.74
C LYS A 220 17.02 44.89 -17.82
N LYS A 221 17.72 44.62 -18.93
CA LYS A 221 17.28 43.73 -20.01
C LYS A 221 17.45 42.24 -19.69
N ILE A 222 18.28 41.88 -18.70
CA ILE A 222 18.34 40.51 -18.16
C ILE A 222 17.05 40.22 -17.40
N LYS A 223 15.98 39.92 -18.15
CA LYS A 223 14.75 39.37 -17.60
C LYS A 223 15.04 37.93 -17.19
N HIS A 224 14.93 37.64 -15.90
CA HIS A 224 14.94 36.27 -15.42
C HIS A 224 13.76 35.49 -16.00
N GLU A 225 14.00 34.77 -17.09
CA GLU A 225 13.19 33.60 -17.40
C GLU A 225 13.47 32.56 -16.33
N ARG A 226 12.59 32.49 -15.32
CA ARG A 226 12.61 31.42 -14.32
C ARG A 226 12.37 30.09 -15.04
N VAL A 227 13.45 29.38 -15.40
CA VAL A 227 13.41 27.98 -15.86
C VAL A 227 12.97 27.10 -14.71
#